data_AF-A0A1L8TMF0-F1
#
_entry.id   AF-A0A1L8TMF0-F1
#
_cell.length_a   1.000
_cell.length_b   1.000
_cell.length_c   1.000
_cell.angle_alpha   90.00
_cell.angle_beta   90.00
_cell.angle_gamma   90.00
#
_symmetry.space_group_name_H-M   'P 1'
#
loop_
_entity.id
_entity.type
_entity.pdbx_description
1 polymer ?
#
loop_
_entity_poly.entity_id
_entity_poly.type
_entity_poly.pdbx_seq_one_letter_code
_entity_poly.pdbx_strand_id
1 'polypeptide(L)'
;MAITNNAYVANAHLALLVLLIITRVINERFMLGTALVIGILYDLYYIGVIGIYAVIFPVLVLLFYLFQKVIQQNVLTLFFTLVISVTIFELASLLLQSVFGLTSISSDFFVPRYLGPTLLFNIIMFVILIFPLEKILIGPIE
;
A
#
# COMPACT_ATOMS: atom_id res chain seq x y z
N MET A 1 2.66 35.25 12.89
CA MET A 1 3.41 34.19 13.61
C MET A 1 2.91 32.86 13.05
N ALA A 2 3.58 32.34 12.02
CA ALA A 2 3.18 31.10 11.37
C ALA A 2 3.58 29.94 12.29
N ILE A 3 2.59 29.27 12.88
CA ILE A 3 2.80 27.98 13.52
C ILE A 3 3.11 27.02 12.38
N THR A 4 4.40 26.75 12.17
CA THR A 4 4.88 25.64 11.36
C THR A 4 4.34 24.36 12.00
N ASN A 5 3.16 23.93 11.55
CA ASN A 5 2.66 22.60 11.87
C ASN A 5 3.58 21.61 11.17
N ASN A 6 4.62 21.20 11.90
CA ASN A 6 5.48 20.03 11.69
C ASN A 6 4.64 18.73 11.76
N ALA A 7 3.45 18.70 11.15
CA ALA A 7 2.57 17.55 11.17
C ALA A 7 3.15 16.48 10.24
N TYR A 8 3.69 15.42 10.83
CA TYR A 8 3.96 14.19 10.09
C TYR A 8 2.60 13.60 9.70
N VAL A 9 2.31 13.57 8.41
CA VAL A 9 1.09 12.96 7.89
C VAL A 9 1.44 11.52 7.53
N ALA A 10 1.11 10.59 8.43
CA ALA A 10 1.25 9.17 8.17
C ALA A 10 -0.02 8.65 7.50
N ASN A 11 0.10 8.14 6.27
CA ASN A 11 -1.03 7.54 5.57
C ASN A 11 -1.09 6.04 5.87
N ALA A 12 -2.24 5.59 6.36
CA ALA A 12 -2.47 4.19 6.62
C ALA A 12 -2.84 3.48 5.31
N HIS A 13 -1.92 2.72 4.72
CA HIS A 13 -2.18 1.92 3.51
C HIS A 13 -2.79 0.57 3.85
N LEU A 14 -3.81 0.59 4.70
CA LEU A 14 -4.48 -0.62 5.19
C LEU A 14 -5.15 -1.38 4.05
N ALA A 15 -5.70 -0.68 3.06
CA ALA A 15 -6.24 -1.29 1.86
C ALA A 15 -5.18 -2.17 1.16
N LEU A 16 -3.95 -1.69 1.07
CA LEU A 16 -2.83 -2.39 0.45
C LEU A 16 -2.42 -3.64 1.24
N LEU A 17 -2.38 -3.52 2.57
CA LEU A 17 -2.10 -4.64 3.47
C LEU A 17 -3.20 -5.71 3.37
N VAL A 18 -4.47 -5.29 3.37
CA VAL A 18 -5.62 -6.19 3.19
C VAL A 18 -5.57 -6.87 1.82
N LEU A 19 -5.27 -6.13 0.74
CA LEU A 19 -5.13 -6.69 -0.59
C LEU A 19 -4.01 -7.73 -0.66
N LEU A 20 -2.87 -7.46 -0.03
CA LEU A 20 -1.74 -8.40 0.05
C LEU A 20 -2.14 -9.72 0.73
N ILE A 21 -2.90 -9.66 1.83
CA ILE A 21 -3.36 -10.86 2.54
C ILE A 21 -4.42 -11.62 1.75
N ILE A 22 -5.43 -10.92 1.21
CA ILE A 22 -6.56 -11.53 0.49
C ILE A 22 -6.11 -12.21 -0.81
N THR A 23 -5.03 -11.73 -1.43
CA THR A 23 -4.39 -12.35 -2.61
C THR A 23 -3.95 -13.80 -2.36
N ARG A 24 -3.80 -14.23 -1.10
CA ARG A 24 -3.52 -15.63 -0.75
C ARG A 24 -4.75 -16.56 -0.83
N VAL A 25 -5.94 -16.00 -0.71
CA VAL A 25 -7.18 -16.77 -0.53
C VAL A 25 -8.07 -16.70 -1.77
N ILE A 26 -8.03 -15.57 -2.48
CA ILE A 26 -8.93 -15.28 -3.60
C ILE A 26 -8.23 -15.49 -4.96
N ASN A 27 -9.03 -15.71 -6.01
CA ASN A 27 -8.55 -15.82 -7.38
C ASN A 27 -8.15 -14.46 -7.98
N GLU A 28 -7.10 -14.48 -8.82
CA GLU A 28 -6.53 -13.31 -9.50
C GLU A 28 -7.57 -12.40 -10.17
N ARG A 29 -8.45 -12.97 -11.00
CA ARG A 29 -9.43 -12.18 -11.78
C ARG A 29 -10.38 -11.38 -10.90
N PHE A 30 -10.87 -11.98 -9.82
CA PHE A 30 -11.77 -11.30 -8.89
C PHE A 30 -11.03 -10.22 -8.10
N MET A 31 -9.77 -10.50 -7.75
CA MET A 31 -8.95 -9.57 -7.01
C MET A 31 -8.57 -8.33 -7.82
N LEU A 32 -8.24 -8.51 -9.11
CA LEU A 32 -7.97 -7.39 -10.02
C LEU A 32 -9.20 -6.49 -10.18
N GLY A 33 -10.40 -7.08 -10.33
CA GLY A 33 -11.65 -6.31 -10.36
C GLY A 33 -11.90 -5.55 -9.06
N THR A 34 -11.66 -6.19 -7.91
CA THR A 34 -11.81 -5.56 -6.59
C THR A 34 -10.82 -4.41 -6.40
N ALA A 35 -9.56 -4.59 -6.79
CA ALA A 35 -8.53 -3.56 -6.74
C ALA A 35 -8.86 -2.34 -7.61
N LEU A 36 -9.44 -2.58 -8.79
CA LEU A 36 -9.87 -1.52 -9.69
C LEU A 36 -11.04 -0.72 -9.10
N VAL A 37 -12.05 -1.39 -8.53
CA VAL A 37 -13.17 -0.72 -7.86
C VAL A 37 -12.69 0.10 -6.67
N ILE A 38 -11.82 -0.47 -5.82
CA ILE A 38 -11.23 0.24 -4.68
C ILE A 38 -10.44 1.46 -5.15
N GLY A 39 -9.63 1.30 -6.21
CA GLY A 39 -8.85 2.40 -6.75
C GLY A 39 -9.72 3.54 -7.31
N ILE A 40 -10.83 3.22 -7.98
CA ILE A 40 -11.79 4.23 -8.43
C ILE A 40 -12.42 4.98 -7.26
N LEU A 41 -12.80 4.26 -6.19
CA LEU A 41 -13.36 4.89 -4.98
C LEU A 41 -12.33 5.83 -4.32
N TYR A 42 -11.06 5.43 -4.29
CA TYR A 42 -9.97 6.26 -3.81
C TYR A 42 -9.80 7.53 -4.65
N ASP A 43 -9.75 7.38 -5.96
CA ASP A 43 -9.63 8.50 -6.89
C ASP A 43 -10.77 9.51 -6.71
N LEU A 44 -12.01 9.03 -6.56
CA LEU A 44 -13.19 9.87 -6.36
C LEU A 44 -13.15 10.64 -5.03
N TYR A 45 -12.63 10.02 -3.97
CA TYR A 45 -12.59 10.62 -2.63
C TYR A 45 -11.42 11.60 -2.43
N TYR A 46 -10.22 11.25 -2.91
CA TYR A 46 -9.00 12.01 -2.59
C TYR A 46 -8.64 13.06 -3.65
N ILE A 47 -8.84 12.76 -4.93
CA ILE A 47 -8.27 13.55 -6.02
C ILE A 47 -9.36 14.15 -6.92
N GLY A 48 -10.52 13.50 -7.01
CA GLY A 48 -11.59 13.88 -7.93
C GLY A 48 -11.30 13.57 -9.40
N VAL A 49 -10.13 12.96 -9.69
CA VAL A 49 -9.70 12.52 -11.02
C VAL A 49 -9.55 11.01 -11.00
N ILE A 50 -10.32 10.32 -11.84
CA ILE A 50 -10.25 8.87 -12.01
C ILE A 50 -8.97 8.53 -12.81
N GLY A 51 -8.15 7.62 -12.28
CA GLY A 51 -7.03 7.03 -13.00
C GLY A 51 -5.74 6.85 -12.20
N ILE A 52 -5.56 7.54 -11.06
CA ILE A 52 -4.30 7.46 -10.31
C ILE A 52 -4.28 6.17 -9.49
N TYR A 53 -5.14 6.08 -8.49
CA TYR A 53 -5.27 4.89 -7.65
C TYR A 53 -5.95 3.74 -8.39
N ALA A 54 -6.87 4.04 -9.32
CA ALA A 54 -7.49 3.04 -10.19
C ALA A 54 -6.49 2.24 -11.03
N VAL A 55 -5.30 2.79 -11.30
CA VAL A 55 -4.21 2.08 -11.99
C VAL A 55 -3.23 1.45 -11.00
N ILE A 56 -2.82 2.19 -9.96
CA ILE A 56 -1.82 1.71 -9.00
C ILE A 56 -2.27 0.43 -8.30
N PHE A 57 -3.53 0.36 -7.82
CA PHE A 57 -4.02 -0.79 -7.07
C PHE A 57 -4.03 -2.09 -7.89
N PRO A 58 -4.62 -2.15 -9.10
CA PRO A 58 -4.54 -3.35 -9.94
C PRO A 58 -3.11 -3.76 -10.30
N VAL A 59 -2.22 -2.80 -10.57
CA VAL A 59 -0.81 -3.10 -10.89
C VAL A 59 -0.10 -3.76 -9.70
N LEU A 60 -0.31 -3.26 -8.48
CA LEU A 60 0.25 -3.87 -7.27
C LEU A 60 -0.32 -5.28 -7.04
N VAL A 61 -1.62 -5.47 -7.22
CA VAL A 61 -2.23 -6.80 -7.12
C VAL A 61 -1.65 -7.77 -8.15
N LEU A 62 -1.46 -7.33 -9.40
CA LEU A 62 -0.82 -8.14 -10.42
C LEU A 62 0.60 -8.56 -10.02
N LEU A 63 1.39 -7.63 -9.44
CA LEU A 63 2.71 -7.95 -8.90
C LEU A 63 2.63 -8.97 -7.76
N PHE A 64 1.60 -8.91 -6.91
CA PHE A 64 1.42 -9.90 -5.84
C PHE A 64 1.15 -11.30 -6.37
N TYR A 65 0.36 -11.44 -7.42
CA TYR A 65 0.14 -12.73 -8.08
C TYR A 65 1.39 -13.21 -8.83
N LEU A 66 2.10 -12.31 -9.52
CA LEU A 66 3.32 -12.63 -10.24
C LEU A 66 4.41 -13.20 -9.32
N PHE A 67 4.58 -12.61 -8.14
CA PHE A 67 5.57 -13.03 -7.16
C PHE A 67 5.00 -13.86 -6.01
N GLN A 68 3.78 -14.39 -6.15
CA GLN A 68 3.05 -15.06 -5.07
C GLN A 68 3.86 -16.18 -4.40
N LYS A 69 4.58 -16.98 -5.22
CA LYS A 69 5.44 -18.08 -4.77
C LYS A 69 6.62 -17.63 -3.90
N VAL A 70 7.06 -16.39 -4.02
CA VAL A 70 8.16 -15.79 -3.23
C VAL A 70 7.58 -15.08 -2.00
N ILE A 71 6.52 -14.30 -2.21
CA ILE A 71 5.85 -13.49 -1.18
C ILE A 71 5.32 -14.37 -0.04
N GLN A 72 4.74 -15.52 -0.36
CA GLN A 72 4.03 -16.37 0.61
C GLN A 72 4.90 -17.46 1.24
N GLN A 73 6.22 -17.38 1.10
CA GLN A 73 7.13 -18.39 1.66
C GLN A 73 7.23 -18.28 3.18
N ASN A 74 7.46 -17.08 3.71
CA ASN A 74 7.71 -16.81 5.11
C ASN A 74 7.16 -15.44 5.50
N VAL A 75 6.99 -15.19 6.80
CA VAL A 75 6.59 -13.87 7.31
C VAL A 75 7.58 -12.77 6.92
N LEU A 76 8.87 -13.10 6.83
CA LEU A 76 9.89 -12.15 6.41
C LEU A 76 9.68 -11.68 4.96
N THR A 77 9.31 -12.57 4.04
CA THR A 77 9.00 -12.19 2.65
C THR A 77 7.72 -11.36 2.56
N LEU A 78 6.70 -11.66 3.37
CA LEU A 78 5.51 -10.81 3.49
C LEU A 78 5.86 -9.39 4.00
N PHE A 79 6.73 -9.30 5.01
CA PHE A 79 7.19 -8.03 5.55
C PHE A 79 7.89 -7.18 4.48
N PHE A 80 8.87 -7.73 3.76
CA PHE A 80 9.55 -7.00 2.69
C PHE A 80 8.59 -6.63 1.55
N THR A 81 7.65 -7.51 1.22
CA THR A 81 6.64 -7.22 0.20
C THR A 81 5.78 -6.02 0.60
N LEU A 82 5.34 -5.93 1.85
CA LEU A 82 4.62 -4.76 2.36
C LEU A 82 5.45 -3.49 2.20
N VAL A 83 6.69 -3.47 2.68
CA VAL A 83 7.58 -2.30 2.62
C VAL A 83 7.79 -1.83 1.18
N ILE A 84 8.09 -2.76 0.27
CA ILE A 84 8.27 -2.47 -1.15
C ILE A 84 6.98 -1.92 -1.75
N SER A 85 5.83 -2.55 -1.45
CA SER A 85 4.54 -2.17 -2.05
C SER A 85 4.08 -0.79 -1.59
N VAL A 86 4.23 -0.47 -0.31
CA VAL A 86 3.92 0.87 0.22
C VAL A 86 4.84 1.91 -0.41
N THR A 87 6.12 1.60 -0.56
CA THR A 87 7.08 2.50 -1.20
C THR A 87 6.71 2.75 -2.67
N ILE A 88 6.41 1.69 -3.43
CA ILE A 88 5.96 1.79 -4.83
C ILE A 88 4.67 2.60 -4.92
N PHE A 89 3.71 2.35 -4.04
CA PHE A 89 2.42 3.06 -4.04
C PHE A 89 2.61 4.55 -3.83
N GLU A 90 3.37 4.94 -2.81
CA GLU A 90 3.63 6.35 -2.50
C GLU A 90 4.38 7.05 -3.64
N LEU A 91 5.45 6.43 -4.16
CA LEU A 91 6.20 6.98 -5.29
C LEU A 91 5.36 7.08 -6.56
N ALA A 92 4.62 6.03 -6.93
CA ALA A 92 3.76 6.02 -8.10
C ALA A 92 2.62 7.05 -7.97
N SER A 93 2.03 7.17 -6.78
CA SER A 93 0.98 8.16 -6.52
C SER A 93 1.51 9.58 -6.70
N LEU A 94 2.72 9.89 -6.21
CA LEU A 94 3.33 11.18 -6.45
C LEU A 94 3.63 11.45 -7.91
N LEU A 95 4.22 10.47 -8.60
CA LEU A 95 4.59 10.60 -10.00
C LEU A 95 3.35 10.85 -10.86
N LEU A 96 2.27 10.12 -10.63
CA LEU A 96 1.03 10.34 -11.35
C LEU A 96 0.41 11.70 -10.99
N GLN A 97 0.33 12.04 -9.71
CA GLN A 97 -0.20 13.36 -9.29
C GLN A 97 0.59 14.53 -9.89
N SER A 98 1.92 14.40 -10.03
CA SER A 98 2.75 15.43 -10.68
C SER A 98 2.53 15.50 -12.19
N VAL A 99 2.40 14.35 -12.87
CA VAL A 99 2.06 14.28 -14.30
C VAL A 99 0.71 14.92 -14.60
N PHE A 100 -0.28 14.73 -13.74
CA PHE A 100 -1.60 15.36 -13.86
C PHE A 100 -1.64 16.82 -13.38
N GLY A 101 -0.52 17.38 -12.93
CA GLY A 101 -0.44 18.77 -12.46
C GLY A 101 -1.20 19.04 -11.15
N LEU A 102 -1.53 18.00 -10.40
CA LEU A 102 -2.33 18.05 -9.18
C LEU A 102 -1.50 18.30 -7.91
N THR A 103 -0.17 18.25 -8.03
CA THR A 103 0.74 18.48 -6.90
C THR A 103 1.82 19.51 -7.23
N SER A 104 2.03 20.46 -6.33
CA SER A 104 3.15 21.41 -6.35
C SER A 104 4.22 21.07 -5.30
N ILE A 105 4.16 19.86 -4.73
CA ILE A 105 5.03 19.43 -3.65
C ILE A 105 6.41 19.12 -4.24
N SER A 106 7.44 19.79 -3.74
CA SER A 106 8.83 19.54 -4.11
C SER A 106 9.26 18.15 -3.65
N SER A 107 9.82 17.36 -4.57
CA SER A 107 10.30 15.98 -4.32
C SER A 107 11.25 15.87 -3.12
N ASP A 108 11.96 16.94 -2.79
CA ASP A 108 12.93 17.01 -1.68
C ASP A 108 12.29 16.92 -0.28
N PHE A 109 11.00 17.26 -0.15
CA PHE A 109 10.29 17.22 1.14
C PHE A 109 9.48 15.93 1.36
N PHE A 110 9.22 15.16 0.31
CA PHE A 110 8.34 13.99 0.39
C PHE A 110 9.01 12.77 1.05
N VAL A 111 10.26 12.48 0.66
CA VAL A 111 10.93 11.24 1.09
C VAL A 111 11.17 11.18 2.61
N PRO A 112 11.81 12.15 3.26
CA PRO A 112 12.04 12.06 4.70
C PRO A 112 10.77 12.34 5.54
N ARG A 113 9.78 13.06 5.01
CA ARG A 113 8.66 13.60 5.81
C ARG A 113 7.33 12.88 5.64
N TYR A 114 7.13 12.20 4.51
CA TYR A 114 5.92 11.43 4.21
C TYR A 114 6.23 9.93 4.11
N LEU A 115 7.28 9.51 3.39
CA LEU A 115 7.59 8.07 3.25
C LEU A 115 8.01 7.44 4.58
N GLY A 116 8.94 8.07 5.31
CA GLY A 116 9.46 7.52 6.57
C GLY A 116 8.35 7.22 7.60
N PRO A 117 7.52 8.21 7.98
CA PRO A 117 6.43 8.00 8.92
C PRO A 117 5.37 7.02 8.43
N THR A 118 5.04 7.05 7.14
CA THR A 118 4.07 6.14 6.51
C THR A 118 4.58 4.70 6.55
N LEU A 119 5.84 4.46 6.20
CA LEU A 119 6.44 3.12 6.29
C LEU A 119 6.46 2.61 7.72
N LEU A 120 6.89 3.45 8.67
CA LEU A 120 6.93 3.08 10.08
C LEU A 120 5.53 2.71 10.60
N PHE A 121 4.51 3.50 10.24
CA PHE A 121 3.13 3.20 10.62
C PHE A 121 2.62 1.90 9.99
N ASN A 122 2.86 1.67 8.69
CA ASN A 122 2.43 0.44 8.02
C ASN A 122 3.17 -0.79 8.54
N ILE A 123 4.45 -0.66 8.92
CA ILE A 123 5.21 -1.72 9.58
C ILE A 123 4.60 -2.08 10.94
N ILE A 124 4.26 -1.09 11.77
CA ILE A 124 3.60 -1.33 13.07
C ILE A 124 2.26 -2.06 12.85
N MET A 125 1.45 -1.58 11.90
CA MET A 125 0.18 -2.22 11.56
C MET A 125 0.37 -3.66 11.08
N PHE A 126 1.40 -3.92 10.26
CA PHE A 126 1.74 -5.27 9.82
C PHE A 126 2.13 -6.16 10.99
N VAL A 127 2.96 -5.70 11.93
CA VAL A 127 3.33 -6.48 13.11
C VAL A 127 2.10 -6.82 13.95
N ILE A 128 1.17 -5.88 14.13
CA ILE A 128 -0.08 -6.13 14.87
C ILE A 128 -0.95 -7.18 14.13
N LEU A 129 -1.03 -7.08 12.80
CA LEU A 129 -1.91 -7.95 12.01
C LEU A 129 -1.31 -9.32 11.69
N ILE A 130 0.01 -9.46 11.70
CA ILE A 130 0.67 -10.74 11.39
C ILE A 130 0.54 -11.72 12.56
N PHE A 131 0.52 -11.26 13.81
CA PHE A 131 0.30 -12.10 14.99
C PHE A 131 -0.97 -12.96 14.92
N PRO A 132 -2.17 -12.42 14.66
CA PRO A 132 -3.37 -13.24 14.48
C PRO A 132 -3.31 -14.07 13.18
N LEU A 133 -2.64 -13.57 12.15
CA LEU A 133 -2.57 -14.24 10.85
C LEU A 133 -1.69 -15.49 10.88
N GLU A 134 -0.53 -15.45 11.55
CA GLU A 134 0.27 -16.64 11.83
C GLU A 134 -0.57 -17.66 12.58
N LYS A 135 -1.25 -17.25 13.66
CA LYS A 135 -2.04 -18.16 14.48
C LYS A 135 -3.21 -18.84 13.73
N ILE A 136 -3.79 -18.17 12.73
CA ILE A 136 -4.93 -18.68 11.95
C ILE A 136 -4.46 -19.51 10.74
N LEU A 137 -3.33 -19.15 10.12
CA LEU A 137 -2.91 -19.69 8.82
C LEU A 137 -1.74 -20.66 8.92
N ILE A 138 -0.96 -20.58 10.00
CA ILE A 138 0.11 -21.47 10.41
C ILE A 138 -0.36 -22.06 11.75
N GLY A 139 -1.01 -23.23 11.73
CA GLY A 139 -1.34 -23.93 12.98
C GLY A 139 -0.12 -24.05 13.90
N PRO A 140 -0.31 -24.18 15.22
CA PRO A 140 0.78 -24.16 16.19
C PRO A 140 1.91 -25.07 15.74
N ILE A 141 3.12 -24.53 15.74
CA ILE A 141 4.33 -25.31 15.53
C ILE A 141 4.40 -26.25 16.74
N GLU A 142 3.99 -27.51 16.55
CA GLU A 142 4.31 -28.60 17.47
C GLU A 142 5.83 -28.85 17.49
#